data_AF-A0A353NMM6-F1
#
_entry.id   AF-A0A353NMM6-F1
#
_cell.length_a   1.000
_cell.length_b   1.000
_cell.length_c   1.000
_cell.angle_alpha   90.00
_cell.angle_beta   90.00
_cell.angle_gamma   90.00
#
_symmetry.space_group_name_H-M   'P 1'
#
loop_
_entity.id
_entity.type
_entity.pdbx_description
1 polymer ?
#
loop_
_entity_poly.entity_id
_entity_poly.type
_entity_poly.pdbx_seq_one_letter_code
_entity_poly.pdbx_strand_id
1 'polypeptide(L)'
;MDELSTYFFIAVALGTDAFSLALGLGMSGPSRKTVLRTSLTIGLFHILMPLLGLLVGSLLGSAVGKVAVWIGGGILVILGAKMIWEGWPWRRVAYSFQTAKAALAKPKSNVLSTWGGILALSWSVSVDAFGVGISLGTYVGEMSSSGIITLLMILGITAALMAAIGLLLGSWLNNQVGKWAELAGGLVLVGIGIRMFF
;
A
#
# COMPACT_ATOMS: atom_id res chain seq x y z
N MET A 1 -9.38 -25.76 -0.48
CA MET A 1 -8.38 -24.82 0.07
C MET A 1 -8.71 -24.70 1.54
N ASP A 2 -7.71 -24.88 2.41
CA ASP A 2 -7.91 -24.81 3.85
C ASP A 2 -8.25 -23.36 4.25
N GLU A 3 -9.09 -23.12 5.26
CA GLU A 3 -9.50 -21.77 5.68
C GLU A 3 -8.31 -20.84 5.92
N LEU A 4 -7.24 -21.37 6.52
CA LEU A 4 -5.99 -20.65 6.77
C LEU A 4 -5.31 -20.17 5.48
N SER A 5 -5.33 -20.98 4.42
CA SER A 5 -4.76 -20.59 3.13
C SER A 5 -5.53 -19.43 2.51
N THR A 6 -6.86 -19.45 2.62
CA THR A 6 -7.73 -18.37 2.13
C THR A 6 -7.47 -17.08 2.88
N TYR A 7 -7.40 -17.12 4.21
CA TYR A 7 -7.09 -15.93 5.02
C TYR A 7 -5.71 -15.37 4.70
N PHE A 8 -4.72 -16.24 4.46
CA PHE A 8 -3.39 -15.81 4.05
C PHE A 8 -3.39 -15.10 2.70
N PHE A 9 -4.05 -15.65 1.67
CA PHE A 9 -4.13 -15.00 0.36
C PHE A 9 -4.85 -13.65 0.42
N ILE A 10 -5.93 -13.54 1.21
CA ILE A 10 -6.62 -12.27 1.44
C ILE A 10 -5.68 -11.27 2.12
N ALA A 11 -4.96 -11.69 3.16
CA ALA A 11 -4.02 -10.85 3.89
C ALA A 11 -2.87 -10.35 2.99
N VAL A 12 -2.33 -11.20 2.13
CA VAL A 12 -1.29 -10.82 1.16
C VAL A 12 -1.85 -9.85 0.14
N ALA A 13 -3.04 -10.10 -0.40
CA ALA A 13 -3.67 -9.24 -1.40
C ALA A 13 -3.90 -7.82 -0.85
N LEU A 14 -4.44 -7.70 0.37
CA LEU A 14 -4.67 -6.40 1.02
C LEU A 14 -3.34 -5.73 1.37
N GLY A 15 -2.38 -6.45 1.97
CA GLY A 15 -1.08 -5.89 2.33
C GLY A 15 -0.19 -5.44 1.16
N THR A 16 -0.60 -5.63 -0.09
CA THR A 16 0.14 -5.16 -1.27
C THR A 16 0.24 -3.63 -1.34
N ASP A 17 -0.77 -2.91 -0.86
CA ASP A 17 -0.76 -1.44 -0.85
C ASP A 17 0.28 -0.93 0.16
N ALA A 18 0.31 -1.51 1.36
CA ALA A 18 1.29 -1.28 2.41
C ALA A 18 2.69 -1.62 1.94
N PHE A 19 2.89 -2.72 1.21
CA PHE A 19 4.17 -3.06 0.60
C PHE A 19 4.63 -2.01 -0.41
N SER A 20 3.76 -1.62 -1.35
CA SER A 20 4.11 -0.68 -2.42
C SER A 20 4.52 0.70 -1.88
N LEU A 21 3.76 1.19 -0.89
CA LEU A 21 4.04 2.44 -0.20
C LEU A 21 5.32 2.33 0.62
N ALA A 22 5.49 1.24 1.39
CA ALA A 22 6.68 0.97 2.17
C ALA A 22 7.94 0.88 1.30
N LEU A 23 7.85 0.30 0.10
CA LEU A 23 8.95 0.23 -0.85
C LEU A 23 9.39 1.62 -1.31
N GLY A 24 8.44 2.49 -1.67
CA GLY A 24 8.74 3.87 -2.05
C GLY A 24 9.37 4.68 -0.89
N LEU A 25 8.81 4.57 0.31
CA LEU A 25 9.36 5.23 1.50
C LEU A 25 10.71 4.66 1.93
N GLY A 26 10.92 3.37 1.74
CA GLY A 26 12.17 2.68 2.04
C GLY A 26 13.36 3.26 1.29
N MET A 27 13.13 3.82 0.09
CA MET A 27 14.15 4.49 -0.69
C MET A 27 14.77 5.69 0.03
N SER A 28 14.10 6.26 1.04
CA SER A 28 14.67 7.34 1.88
C SER A 28 15.71 6.84 2.89
N GLY A 29 15.96 5.53 2.98
CA GLY A 29 16.92 4.93 3.89
C GLY A 29 16.54 5.06 5.39
N PRO A 30 15.32 4.67 5.80
CA PRO A 30 14.90 4.78 7.20
C PRO A 30 15.76 3.91 8.12
N SER A 31 15.98 4.38 9.35
CA SER A 31 16.68 3.59 10.38
C SER A 31 15.91 2.30 10.71
N ARG A 32 16.61 1.25 11.17
CA ARG A 32 15.95 -0.01 11.59
C ARG A 32 14.86 0.20 12.65
N LYS A 33 15.05 1.18 13.55
CA LYS A 33 14.04 1.58 14.54
C LYS A 33 12.80 2.15 13.87
N THR A 34 12.97 3.00 12.87
CA THR A 34 11.88 3.58 12.08
C THR A 34 11.15 2.51 11.27
N VAL A 35 11.88 1.55 10.68
CA VAL A 35 11.29 0.41 9.98
C VAL A 35 10.37 -0.38 10.92
N LEU A 36 10.89 -0.80 12.07
CA LEU A 36 10.13 -1.56 13.05
C LEU A 36 8.92 -0.78 13.58
N ARG A 37 9.10 0.50 13.92
CA ARG A 37 8.00 1.36 14.39
C ARG A 37 6.90 1.49 13.35
N THR A 38 7.28 1.75 12.09
CA THR A 38 6.33 1.97 11.00
C THR A 38 5.59 0.69 10.64
N SER A 39 6.30 -0.43 10.51
CA SER A 39 5.69 -1.71 10.17
C SER A 39 4.73 -2.22 11.24
N LEU A 40 5.09 -2.08 12.53
CA LEU A 40 4.19 -2.42 13.63
C LEU A 40 2.94 -1.52 13.66
N THR A 41 3.11 -0.22 13.39
CA THR A 41 1.96 0.69 13.35
C THR A 41 1.03 0.33 12.19
N ILE A 42 1.56 0.06 10.99
CA ILE A 42 0.76 -0.39 9.85
C ILE A 42 0.02 -1.70 10.17
N GLY A 43 0.70 -2.70 10.73
CA GLY A 43 0.08 -3.97 11.12
C GLY A 43 -1.03 -3.80 12.16
N LEU A 44 -0.83 -2.91 13.13
CA LEU A 44 -1.85 -2.59 14.13
C LEU A 44 -3.07 -1.90 13.51
N PHE A 45 -2.88 -0.96 12.58
CA PHE A 45 -3.99 -0.34 11.84
C PHE A 45 -4.73 -1.35 10.96
N HIS A 46 -4.01 -2.32 10.39
CA HIS A 46 -4.58 -3.44 9.64
C HIS A 46 -5.41 -4.41 10.51
N ILE A 47 -5.25 -4.39 11.84
CA ILE A 47 -6.15 -5.12 12.77
C ILE A 47 -7.32 -4.21 13.18
N LEU A 48 -7.03 -2.95 13.53
CA LEU A 48 -8.03 -2.01 14.03
C LEU A 48 -9.07 -1.63 12.97
N MET A 49 -8.66 -1.38 11.73
CA MET A 49 -9.56 -0.92 10.67
C MET A 49 -10.62 -1.97 10.33
N PRO A 50 -10.30 -3.25 10.08
CA PRO A 50 -11.33 -4.25 9.87
C PRO A 50 -12.22 -4.46 11.11
N LEU A 51 -11.69 -4.30 12.33
CA LEU A 51 -12.49 -4.41 13.56
C LEU A 51 -13.51 -3.27 13.69
N LEU A 52 -13.10 -2.04 13.37
CA LEU A 52 -14.01 -0.89 13.26
C LEU A 52 -15.03 -1.10 12.13
N GLY A 53 -14.59 -1.62 10.99
CA GLY A 53 -15.45 -1.95 9.87
C GLY A 53 -16.50 -2.98 10.27
N LEU A 54 -16.11 -4.03 11.01
CA LEU A 54 -17.01 -5.07 11.50
C LEU A 54 -18.08 -4.50 12.43
N LEU A 55 -17.71 -3.58 13.32
CA LEU A 55 -18.65 -2.90 14.20
C LEU A 55 -19.64 -2.06 13.39
N VAL A 56 -19.17 -1.28 12.42
CA VAL A 56 -20.04 -0.49 11.54
C VAL A 56 -20.93 -1.40 10.68
N GLY A 57 -20.38 -2.47 10.11
CA GLY A 57 -21.10 -3.41 9.26
C GLY A 57 -22.21 -4.16 10.00
N SER A 58 -21.97 -4.54 11.26
CA SER A 58 -22.99 -5.19 12.08
C SER A 58 -24.14 -4.25 12.46
N LEU A 59 -23.87 -2.94 12.62
CA LEU A 59 -24.87 -1.91 12.89
C LEU A 59 -25.72 -1.54 11.67
N LEU A 60 -25.15 -1.61 10.45
CA LEU A 60 -25.86 -1.26 9.22
C LEU A 60 -26.94 -2.29 8.85
N GLY A 61 -26.84 -3.53 9.32
CA GLY A 61 -27.78 -4.60 8.99
C GLY A 61 -27.71 -5.04 7.52
N SER A 62 -28.37 -6.15 7.19
CA SER A 62 -28.24 -6.83 5.89
C SER A 62 -28.80 -6.03 4.70
N ALA A 63 -29.83 -5.21 4.91
CA ALA A 63 -30.46 -4.41 3.86
C ALA A 63 -29.61 -3.19 3.44
N VAL A 64 -29.00 -2.49 4.42
CA VAL A 64 -28.10 -1.37 4.14
C VAL A 64 -26.74 -1.87 3.67
N GLY A 65 -26.30 -3.04 4.14
CA GLY A 65 -25.07 -3.70 3.71
C GLY A 65 -24.99 -3.88 2.19
N LYS A 66 -26.08 -4.32 1.53
CA LYS A 66 -26.11 -4.44 0.06
C LYS A 66 -25.89 -3.10 -0.64
N VAL A 67 -26.55 -2.03 -0.18
CA VAL A 67 -26.38 -0.69 -0.77
C VAL A 67 -24.96 -0.17 -0.54
N ALA A 68 -24.40 -0.39 0.65
CA ALA A 68 -23.03 -0.01 0.98
C ALA A 68 -21.98 -0.73 0.10
N VAL A 69 -22.18 -2.02 -0.20
CA VAL A 69 -21.32 -2.80 -1.10
C VAL A 69 -21.36 -2.22 -2.52
N TRP A 70 -22.53 -1.86 -3.04
CA TRP A 70 -22.66 -1.23 -4.36
C TRP A 70 -21.98 0.14 -4.42
N ILE A 71 -22.13 0.97 -3.38
CA ILE A 71 -21.46 2.26 -3.28
C ILE A 71 -19.93 2.08 -3.22
N GLY A 72 -19.43 1.16 -2.38
CA GLY A 72 -18.01 0.85 -2.27
C GLY A 72 -17.41 0.35 -3.59
N GLY A 73 -18.13 -0.54 -4.29
CA GLY A 73 -17.76 -0.98 -5.63
C GLY A 73 -17.68 0.16 -6.64
N GLY A 74 -18.65 1.09 -6.62
CA GLY A 74 -18.63 2.28 -7.48
C GLY A 74 -17.44 3.19 -7.22
N ILE A 75 -17.11 3.44 -5.95
CA ILE A 75 -15.93 4.23 -5.54
C ILE A 75 -14.64 3.56 -6.03
N LEU A 76 -14.52 2.23 -5.89
CA LEU A 76 -13.37 1.47 -6.37
C LEU A 76 -13.20 1.54 -7.89
N VAL A 77 -14.29 1.45 -8.66
CA VAL A 77 -14.25 1.62 -10.12
C VAL A 77 -13.75 3.02 -10.49
N ILE A 78 -14.25 4.06 -9.83
CA ILE A 78 -13.83 5.45 -10.08
C ILE A 78 -12.35 5.64 -9.75
N LEU A 79 -11.90 5.13 -8.60
CA LEU A 79 -10.50 5.23 -8.17
C LEU A 79 -9.57 4.47 -9.12
N GLY A 80 -9.96 3.24 -9.51
CA GLY A 80 -9.22 2.44 -10.48
C GLY A 80 -9.13 3.12 -11.86
N ALA A 81 -10.24 3.67 -12.35
CA ALA A 81 -10.26 4.44 -13.60
C ALA A 81 -9.36 5.69 -13.52
N LYS A 82 -9.37 6.40 -12.39
CA LYS A 82 -8.48 7.55 -12.15
C LYS A 82 -7.01 7.13 -12.17
N MET A 83 -6.65 6.02 -11.53
CA MET A 83 -5.28 5.49 -11.53
C MET A 83 -4.81 5.13 -12.94
N ILE A 84 -5.67 4.48 -13.75
CA ILE A 84 -5.37 4.16 -15.15
C ILE A 84 -5.17 5.44 -15.97
N TRP A 85 -6.04 6.44 -15.77
CA TRP A 85 -5.97 7.73 -16.47
C TRP A 85 -4.69 8.50 -16.12
N GLU A 86 -4.30 8.54 -14.85
CA GLU A 86 -3.09 9.21 -14.39
C GLU A 86 -1.80 8.49 -14.82
N GLY A 87 -1.82 7.15 -14.85
CA GLY A 87 -0.71 6.31 -15.28
C GLY A 87 -0.52 6.21 -16.81
N TRP A 88 -1.40 6.82 -17.60
CA TRP A 88 -1.39 6.67 -19.06
C TRP A 88 -0.15 7.31 -19.71
N PRO A 89 0.47 6.67 -20.73
CA PRO A 89 1.73 7.12 -21.33
C PRO A 89 1.75 8.57 -21.85
N TRP A 90 0.59 9.07 -22.29
CA TRP A 90 0.42 10.40 -22.87
C TRP A 90 0.61 11.54 -21.83
N ARG A 91 0.62 11.21 -20.54
CA ARG A 91 0.82 12.15 -19.42
C ARG A 91 2.22 12.05 -18.79
N ARG A 92 3.11 11.23 -19.34
CA ARG A 92 4.50 11.14 -18.89
C ARG A 92 5.25 12.42 -19.26
N VAL A 93 5.34 13.36 -18.32
CA VAL A 93 6.33 14.45 -18.39
C VAL A 93 7.71 13.78 -18.29
N ALA A 94 8.46 13.82 -19.37
CA ALA A 94 9.85 13.39 -19.38
C ALA A 94 10.66 14.40 -18.55
N TYR A 95 10.83 14.13 -17.25
CA TYR A 95 11.75 14.89 -16.42
C TYR A 95 13.17 14.58 -16.86
N SER A 96 14.00 15.61 -17.01
CA SER A 96 15.45 15.42 -17.12
C SER A 96 15.95 14.62 -15.92
N PHE A 97 16.85 13.66 -16.16
CA PHE A 97 17.37 12.74 -15.16
C PHE A 97 17.96 13.47 -13.94
N GLN A 98 18.53 14.66 -14.15
CA GLN A 98 19.03 15.52 -13.06
C GLN A 98 17.90 16.07 -12.18
N THR A 99 16.75 16.41 -12.76
CA THR A 99 15.56 16.88 -12.04
C THR A 99 14.88 15.73 -11.28
N ALA A 100 14.82 14.54 -11.88
CA ALA A 100 14.33 13.33 -11.22
C ALA A 100 15.25 12.90 -10.07
N LYS A 101 16.58 12.93 -10.26
CA LYS A 101 17.57 12.68 -9.22
C LYS A 101 17.50 13.73 -8.11
N ALA A 102 17.31 15.01 -8.42
CA ALA A 102 17.14 16.06 -7.41
C ALA A 102 15.80 15.97 -6.65
N ALA A 103 14.73 15.50 -7.30
CA ALA A 103 13.45 15.22 -6.65
C ALA A 103 13.52 13.98 -5.75
N LEU A 104 14.24 12.93 -6.18
CA LEU A 104 14.51 11.71 -5.40
C LEU A 104 15.53 11.95 -4.27
N ALA A 105 16.52 12.83 -4.48
CA ALA A 105 17.58 13.16 -3.53
C ALA A 105 17.17 14.20 -2.47
N LYS A 106 15.93 14.69 -2.50
CA LYS A 106 15.33 15.46 -1.40
C LYS A 106 14.49 14.53 -0.52
N PRO A 107 15.06 13.80 0.46
CA PRO A 107 14.25 13.17 1.47
C PRO A 107 13.82 14.26 2.46
N LYS A 108 12.74 14.98 2.14
CA LYS A 108 11.99 15.77 3.12
C LYS A 108 10.58 15.20 3.28
N SER A 109 10.48 13.89 3.43
CA SER A 109 9.31 13.31 4.08
C SER A 109 9.66 13.13 5.57
N ASN A 110 9.48 14.19 6.36
CA ASN A 110 9.41 14.11 7.82
C ASN A 110 8.26 13.20 8.32
N VAL A 111 7.52 12.59 7.39
CA VAL A 111 6.43 11.65 7.63
C VAL A 111 6.91 10.46 8.45
N LEU A 112 8.10 9.91 8.15
CA LEU A 112 8.66 8.80 8.92
C LEU A 112 9.37 9.24 10.21
N SER A 113 9.78 10.52 10.31
CA SER A 113 10.46 11.03 11.51
C SER A 113 9.47 11.27 12.66
N THR A 114 8.28 11.80 12.34
CA THR A 114 7.28 12.18 13.34
C THR A 114 6.26 11.08 13.56
N TRP A 115 5.83 10.88 14.81
CA TRP A 115 4.75 9.93 15.14
C TRP A 115 3.45 10.23 14.39
N GLY A 116 3.07 11.50 14.29
CA GLY A 116 1.88 11.91 13.54
C GLY A 116 1.93 11.55 12.05
N GLY A 117 3.12 11.59 11.44
CA GLY A 117 3.28 11.20 10.04
C GLY A 117 3.10 9.69 9.84
N ILE A 118 3.66 8.87 10.72
CA ILE A 118 3.46 7.41 10.69
C ILE A 118 1.99 7.07 10.96
N LEU A 119 1.35 7.71 11.94
CA LEU A 119 -0.06 7.45 12.23
C LEU A 119 -0.98 7.82 11.07
N ALA A 120 -0.80 9.00 10.48
CA ALA A 120 -1.58 9.43 9.31
C ALA A 120 -1.37 8.49 8.12
N LEU A 121 -0.14 8.01 7.94
CA LEU A 121 0.21 7.12 6.85
C LEU A 121 -0.33 5.69 7.05
N SER A 122 -0.19 5.15 8.27
CA SER A 122 -0.78 3.87 8.65
C SER A 122 -2.31 3.90 8.56
N TRP A 123 -2.93 5.03 8.92
CA TRP A 123 -4.36 5.20 8.71
C TRP A 123 -4.71 5.19 7.22
N SER A 124 -4.01 5.98 6.41
CA SER A 124 -4.28 6.11 4.97
C SER A 124 -4.17 4.79 4.22
N VAL A 125 -3.18 3.96 4.56
CA VAL A 125 -2.92 2.66 3.89
C VAL A 125 -3.69 1.49 4.50
N SER A 126 -4.63 1.75 5.42
CA SER A 126 -5.48 0.70 6.01
C SER A 126 -6.97 0.96 5.78
N VAL A 127 -7.30 1.98 4.98
CA VAL A 127 -8.68 2.32 4.63
C VAL A 127 -9.31 1.24 3.75
N ASP A 128 -8.52 0.52 2.96
CA ASP A 128 -8.98 -0.62 2.15
C ASP A 128 -9.44 -1.80 3.05
N ALA A 129 -8.69 -2.09 4.12
CA ALA A 129 -8.98 -3.13 5.08
C ALA A 129 -10.26 -2.84 5.90
N PHE A 130 -10.62 -1.56 6.09
CA PHE A 130 -11.89 -1.16 6.70
C PHE A 130 -13.11 -1.66 5.90
N GLY A 131 -13.05 -1.60 4.56
CA GLY A 131 -14.12 -2.10 3.69
C GLY A 131 -14.33 -3.62 3.81
N VAL A 132 -13.24 -4.36 3.99
CA VAL A 132 -13.30 -5.80 4.29
C VAL A 132 -13.95 -6.04 5.65
N GLY A 133 -13.62 -5.21 6.65
CA GLY A 133 -14.29 -5.22 7.95
C GLY A 133 -15.79 -5.03 7.86
N ILE A 134 -16.27 -4.02 7.11
CA ILE A 134 -17.70 -3.80 6.89
C ILE A 134 -18.37 -5.05 6.31
N SER A 135 -17.72 -5.66 5.31
CA SER A 135 -18.21 -6.88 4.68
C SER A 135 -18.36 -7.99 5.72
N LEU A 136 -17.31 -8.26 6.51
CA LEU A 136 -17.35 -9.24 7.61
C LEU A 136 -18.47 -8.94 8.61
N GLY A 137 -18.67 -7.66 8.95
CA GLY A 137 -19.75 -7.17 9.82
C GLY A 137 -21.15 -7.60 9.40
N THR A 138 -21.41 -7.67 8.10
CA THR A 138 -22.71 -8.12 7.57
C THR A 138 -22.90 -9.64 7.64
N TYR A 139 -21.82 -10.42 7.77
CA TYR A 139 -21.82 -11.88 7.88
C TYR A 139 -21.56 -12.38 9.32
N VAL A 140 -21.54 -11.50 10.32
CA VAL A 140 -21.28 -11.83 11.75
C VAL A 140 -22.24 -12.90 12.30
N GLY A 141 -23.42 -13.10 11.69
CA GLY A 141 -24.35 -14.17 12.07
C GLY A 141 -23.97 -15.58 11.61
N GLU A 142 -23.08 -15.72 10.61
CA GLU A 142 -22.72 -17.01 10.00
C GLU A 142 -21.29 -17.45 10.35
N MET A 143 -20.42 -16.51 10.73
CA MET A 143 -19.00 -16.78 10.97
C MET A 143 -18.69 -16.97 12.46
N SER A 144 -17.98 -18.04 12.79
CA SER A 144 -17.55 -18.32 14.17
C SER A 144 -16.56 -17.27 14.67
N SER A 145 -16.72 -16.78 15.91
CA SER A 145 -15.87 -15.71 16.49
C SER A 145 -14.38 -16.03 16.45
N SER A 146 -14.00 -17.31 16.46
CA SER A 146 -12.62 -17.76 16.32
C SER A 146 -12.03 -17.43 14.94
N GLY A 147 -12.80 -17.62 13.86
CA GLY A 147 -12.34 -17.38 12.49
C GLY A 147 -12.04 -15.91 12.20
N ILE A 148 -12.87 -15.02 12.76
CA ILE A 148 -12.68 -13.56 12.64
C ILE A 148 -11.35 -13.16 13.29
N ILE A 149 -11.09 -13.62 14.53
CA ILE A 149 -9.86 -13.29 15.24
C ILE A 149 -8.64 -13.83 14.48
N THR A 150 -8.70 -15.06 13.97
CA THR A 150 -7.62 -15.65 13.16
C THR A 150 -7.33 -14.83 11.90
N LEU A 151 -8.37 -14.42 11.16
CA LEU A 151 -8.23 -13.58 9.98
C LEU A 151 -7.57 -12.23 10.32
N LEU A 152 -8.04 -11.54 11.36
CA LEU A 152 -7.49 -10.25 11.79
C LEU A 152 -6.00 -10.37 12.15
N MET A 153 -5.62 -11.41 12.88
CA MET A 153 -4.23 -11.64 13.27
C MET A 153 -3.33 -11.93 12.06
N ILE A 154 -3.78 -12.77 11.13
CA ILE A 154 -3.04 -13.07 9.90
C ILE A 154 -2.87 -11.78 9.08
N LEU A 155 -3.93 -10.97 8.97
CA LEU A 155 -3.94 -9.73 8.20
C LEU A 155 -2.98 -8.68 8.79
N GLY A 156 -3.01 -8.46 10.10
CA GLY A 156 -2.09 -7.56 10.79
C GLY A 156 -0.63 -7.99 10.70
N ILE A 157 -0.34 -9.28 10.92
CA ILE A 157 1.03 -9.82 10.84
C ILE A 157 1.57 -9.73 9.41
N THR A 158 0.76 -10.13 8.43
CA THR A 158 1.16 -10.09 7.02
C THR A 158 1.42 -8.66 6.57
N ALA A 159 0.55 -7.72 6.91
CA ALA A 159 0.75 -6.30 6.60
C ALA A 159 2.00 -5.72 7.26
N ALA A 160 2.27 -6.06 8.53
CA ALA A 160 3.51 -5.65 9.19
C ALA A 160 4.76 -6.22 8.51
N LEU A 161 4.74 -7.50 8.14
CA LEU A 161 5.84 -8.14 7.43
C LEU A 161 6.05 -7.52 6.04
N MET A 162 4.98 -7.33 5.28
CA MET A 162 5.03 -6.70 3.96
C MET A 162 5.54 -5.26 4.04
N ALA A 163 5.09 -4.47 5.01
CA ALA A 163 5.62 -3.12 5.23
C ALA A 163 7.10 -3.13 5.63
N ALA A 164 7.53 -4.06 6.51
CA ALA A 164 8.93 -4.18 6.90
C ALA A 164 9.81 -4.57 5.70
N ILE A 165 9.39 -5.58 4.93
CA ILE A 165 10.09 -6.04 3.72
C ILE A 165 10.15 -4.91 2.70
N GLY A 166 9.05 -4.19 2.47
CA GLY A 166 9.01 -3.03 1.58
C GLY A 166 10.01 -1.96 1.97
N LEU A 167 10.02 -1.52 3.23
CA LEU A 167 10.95 -0.49 3.72
C LEU A 167 12.43 -0.94 3.59
N LEU A 168 12.72 -2.20 3.90
CA LEU A 168 14.07 -2.76 3.78
C LEU A 168 14.51 -2.89 2.31
N LEU A 169 13.67 -3.47 1.46
CA LEU A 169 13.94 -3.58 0.02
C LEU A 169 14.09 -2.21 -0.63
N GLY A 170 13.24 -1.24 -0.27
CA GLY A 170 13.36 0.14 -0.74
C GLY A 170 14.71 0.76 -0.37
N SER A 171 15.18 0.53 0.86
CA SER A 171 16.48 1.05 1.30
C SER A 171 17.66 0.40 0.57
N TRP A 172 17.54 -0.88 0.24
CA TRP A 172 18.50 -1.60 -0.58
C TRP A 172 18.46 -1.10 -2.04
N LEU A 173 17.27 -0.88 -2.59
CA LEU A 173 17.06 -0.35 -3.93
C LEU A 173 17.62 1.06 -4.07
N ASN A 174 17.55 1.91 -3.04
CA ASN A 174 18.14 3.26 -3.08
C ASN A 174 19.62 3.24 -3.49
N ASN A 175 20.40 2.30 -2.96
CA ASN A 175 21.83 2.19 -3.26
C ASN A 175 22.11 1.68 -4.69
N GLN A 176 21.17 0.94 -5.29
CA GLN A 176 21.37 0.26 -6.57
C GLN A 176 20.72 1.02 -7.74
N VAL A 177 19.49 1.51 -7.55
CA VAL A 177 18.67 2.13 -8.61
C VAL A 177 19.33 3.39 -9.16
N GLY A 178 20.09 4.16 -8.35
CA GLY A 178 20.81 5.33 -8.84
C GLY A 178 21.75 5.02 -10.01
N LYS A 179 22.51 3.92 -9.92
CA LYS A 179 23.49 3.50 -10.95
C LYS A 179 22.82 2.90 -12.18
N TRP A 180 21.81 2.05 -11.96
CA TRP A 180 21.07 1.40 -13.06
C TRP A 180 20.18 2.37 -13.83
N ALA A 181 19.57 3.33 -13.15
CA ALA A 181 18.77 4.37 -13.80
C ALA A 181 19.65 5.32 -14.63
N GLU A 182 20.88 5.57 -14.20
CA GLU A 182 21.86 6.38 -14.95
C GLU A 182 22.29 5.67 -16.24
N LEU A 183 22.59 4.37 -16.16
CA LEU A 183 22.92 3.55 -17.32
C LEU A 183 21.75 3.46 -18.32
N ALA A 184 20.55 3.20 -17.84
CA ALA A 184 19.36 3.10 -18.68
C ALA A 184 19.00 4.45 -19.34
N GLY A 185 19.08 5.56 -18.59
CA GLY A 185 18.88 6.90 -19.13
C GLY A 185 19.92 7.27 -20.18
N GLY A 186 21.19 6.91 -19.95
CA GLY A 186 22.27 7.08 -20.92
C GLY A 186 22.03 6.29 -22.22
N LEU A 187 21.63 5.01 -22.11
CA LEU A 187 21.27 4.18 -23.27
C LEU A 187 20.11 4.77 -24.07
N VAL A 188 19.08 5.29 -23.39
CA VAL A 188 17.96 5.97 -24.07
C VAL A 188 18.43 7.24 -24.77
N LEU A 189 19.28 8.07 -24.14
CA LEU A 189 19.84 9.26 -24.79
C LEU A 189 20.67 8.91 -26.03
N VAL A 190 21.49 7.87 -25.95
CA VAL A 190 22.26 7.37 -27.10
C VAL A 190 21.32 6.91 -28.20
N GLY A 191 20.27 6.16 -27.87
CA GLY A 191 19.27 5.72 -28.85
C GLY A 191 18.53 6.88 -29.52
N ILE A 192 18.13 7.91 -28.75
CA ILE A 192 17.51 9.13 -29.29
C ILE A 192 18.51 9.88 -30.17
N GLY A 193 19.77 10.02 -29.75
CA GLY A 193 20.83 10.70 -30.51
C GLY A 193 21.10 10.02 -31.85
N ILE A 194 21.20 8.68 -31.87
CA ILE A 194 21.36 7.91 -33.12
C ILE A 194 20.18 8.16 -34.07
N ARG A 195 18.95 8.20 -33.55
CA ARG A 195 17.74 8.51 -34.34
C ARG A 195 17.67 9.97 -34.82
N MET A 196 18.50 10.88 -34.31
CA MET A 196 18.58 12.24 -34.85
C MET A 196 19.58 12.34 -36.02
N PHE A 197 20.54 11.42 -36.11
CA PHE A 197 21.52 11.36 -37.21
C PHE A 197 21.05 10.55 -38.42
N PHE A 198 20.05 9.68 -38.26
CA PHE A 198 19.41 8.87 -39.31
C PHE A 198 17.91 9.16 -39.37
#